data_AF-A0AAE3KC73-F1
#
_entry.id   AF-A0AAE3KC73-F1
#
_cell.length_a   1.000
_cell.length_b   1.000
_cell.length_c   1.000
_cell.angle_alpha   90.00
_cell.angle_beta   90.00
_cell.angle_gamma   90.00
#
_symmetry.space_group_name_H-M   'P 1'
#
loop_
_entity.id
_entity.type
_entity.pdbx_description
1 polymer ?
#
loop_
_entity_poly.entity_id
_entity_poly.type
_entity_poly.pdbx_seq_one_letter_code
_entity_poly.pdbx_strand_id
1 'polypeptide(L)'
;MSSGSDRSILRDLRTLLPGTKPPRLGPSAPRGPLPSQSREALPEERPALSPSGGGDGIASPLTETDIALRQFHDTAVFTSADGVFTIEVQAIKRIVMEDANSQEVVFEYADPDPGDPE
;
A
#
# COMPACT_ATOMS: atom_id res chain seq x y z
N MET A 1 -29.87 -14.68 -19.11
CA MET A 1 -28.65 -15.08 -19.85
C MET A 1 -29.14 -15.58 -21.22
N SER A 2 -28.82 -15.08 -22.41
CA SER A 2 -27.70 -14.29 -22.92
C SER A 2 -28.23 -13.45 -24.11
N SER A 3 -28.51 -12.16 -23.92
CA SER A 3 -28.89 -11.25 -25.02
C SER A 3 -27.71 -10.41 -25.53
N GLY A 4 -26.51 -10.61 -24.97
CA GLY A 4 -25.29 -9.87 -25.31
C GLY A 4 -24.53 -10.46 -26.51
N SER A 5 -24.68 -11.76 -26.77
CA SER A 5 -23.94 -12.48 -27.83
C SER A 5 -24.47 -12.21 -29.24
N ASP A 6 -25.78 -12.03 -29.41
CA ASP A 6 -26.36 -11.83 -30.74
C ASP A 6 -25.92 -10.52 -31.39
N ARG A 7 -25.79 -9.45 -30.59
CA ARG A 7 -25.34 -8.15 -31.10
C ARG A 7 -23.85 -8.13 -31.44
N SER A 8 -23.02 -8.89 -30.73
CA SER A 8 -21.59 -9.01 -31.07
C SER A 8 -21.38 -9.84 -32.33
N ILE A 9 -22.11 -10.96 -32.47
CA ILE A 9 -22.03 -11.82 -33.66
C ILE A 9 -22.47 -11.06 -34.92
N LEU A 10 -23.57 -10.29 -34.84
CA LEU A 10 -24.03 -9.46 -35.96
C LEU A 10 -23.04 -8.34 -36.34
N ARG A 11 -22.31 -7.80 -35.35
CA ARG A 11 -21.27 -6.80 -35.59
C ARG A 11 -20.08 -7.43 -36.33
N ASP A 12 -19.66 -8.63 -35.92
CA ASP A 12 -18.53 -9.33 -36.53
C ASP A 12 -18.84 -9.82 -37.95
N LEU A 13 -20.04 -10.37 -38.18
CA LEU A 13 -20.46 -10.76 -39.54
C LEU A 13 -20.46 -9.59 -40.52
N ARG A 14 -20.76 -8.38 -40.04
CA ARG A 14 -20.74 -7.16 -40.87
C ARG A 14 -19.31 -6.76 -41.29
N THR A 15 -18.27 -7.20 -40.58
CA THR A 15 -16.87 -6.95 -40.94
C THR A 15 -16.34 -7.90 -42.03
N LEU A 16 -17.01 -9.03 -42.28
CA LEU A 16 -16.60 -10.03 -43.29
C LEU A 16 -17.20 -9.76 -44.68
N LEU A 17 -18.16 -8.85 -44.79
CA LEU A 17 -18.75 -8.43 -46.06
C LEU A 17 -17.78 -7.51 -46.81
N PRO A 18 -17.44 -7.80 -48.09
CA PRO A 18 -16.54 -6.96 -48.87
C PRO A 18 -17.15 -5.56 -49.06
N GLY A 19 -16.52 -4.55 -48.47
CA GLY A 19 -16.95 -3.15 -48.55
C GLY A 19 -16.98 -2.40 -47.21
N THR A 20 -16.91 -3.09 -46.07
CA THR A 20 -16.79 -2.43 -44.76
C THR A 20 -15.32 -2.08 -44.48
N LYS A 21 -15.00 -0.79 -44.61
CA LYS A 21 -13.66 -0.27 -44.33
C LYS A 21 -13.31 -0.53 -42.86
N PRO A 22 -12.21 -1.23 -42.54
CA PRO A 22 -11.82 -1.42 -41.16
C PRO A 22 -11.57 -0.05 -40.49
N PRO A 23 -11.89 0.09 -39.19
CA PRO A 23 -11.60 1.32 -38.45
C PRO A 23 -10.10 1.60 -38.56
N ARG A 24 -9.76 2.80 -39.05
CA ARG A 24 -8.37 3.22 -39.15
C ARG A 24 -7.82 3.44 -37.75
N LEU A 25 -6.60 2.96 -37.51
CA LEU A 25 -5.84 3.32 -36.32
C LEU A 25 -5.66 4.84 -36.32
N GLY A 26 -5.87 5.44 -35.14
CA GLY A 26 -5.64 6.87 -34.95
C GLY A 26 -4.16 7.24 -35.19
N PRO A 27 -3.88 8.50 -35.56
CA PRO A 27 -2.50 8.95 -35.72
C PRO A 27 -1.73 8.79 -34.40
N SER A 28 -0.45 8.40 -34.49
CA SER A 28 0.40 8.29 -33.29
C SER A 28 0.65 9.67 -32.70
N ALA A 29 0.55 9.80 -31.38
CA ALA A 29 0.87 11.05 -30.70
C ALA A 29 2.30 11.53 -31.04
N PRO A 30 2.52 12.85 -31.19
CA PRO A 30 3.84 13.38 -31.50
C PRO A 30 4.85 13.00 -30.41
N ARG A 31 5.95 12.36 -30.81
CA ARG A 31 7.06 12.02 -29.91
C ARG A 31 8.02 13.21 -29.84
N GLY A 32 7.69 14.15 -28.97
CA GLY A 32 8.59 15.24 -28.56
C GLY A 32 8.81 15.20 -27.05
N PRO A 33 9.82 15.93 -26.54
CA PRO A 33 9.97 16.11 -25.09
C PRO A 33 8.70 16.79 -24.56
N LEU A 34 8.04 16.13 -23.61
CA LEU A 34 6.96 16.76 -22.86
C LEU A 34 7.57 17.92 -22.05
N PRO A 35 6.97 19.13 -22.08
CA PRO A 35 7.42 20.21 -21.22
C PRO A 35 7.27 19.80 -19.75
N SER A 36 8.23 20.20 -18.91
CA SER A 36 8.18 19.94 -17.48
C SER A 36 6.92 20.54 -16.89
N GLN A 37 6.07 19.72 -16.28
CA GLN A 37 4.92 20.21 -15.54
C GLN A 37 5.31 20.39 -14.08
N SER A 38 5.42 21.64 -13.66
CA SER A 38 5.45 22.00 -12.24
C SER A 38 4.01 22.04 -11.77
N ARG A 39 3.61 21.10 -10.91
CA ARG A 39 2.35 21.23 -10.16
C ARG A 39 2.63 22.11 -8.95
N GLU A 40 2.10 23.32 -8.95
CA GLU A 40 1.87 24.05 -7.70
C GLU A 40 0.72 23.33 -6.98
N ALA A 41 0.97 22.86 -5.76
CA ALA A 41 -0.08 22.31 -4.91
C ALA A 41 -1.14 23.40 -4.71
N LEU A 42 -2.35 23.16 -5.20
CA LEU A 42 -3.48 24.02 -4.88
C LEU A 42 -3.70 23.94 -3.36
N PRO A 43 -4.05 25.05 -2.68
CA PRO A 43 -4.26 25.08 -1.22
C PRO A 43 -5.44 24.22 -0.71
N GLU A 44 -6.03 23.40 -1.58
CA GLU A 44 -7.04 22.39 -1.27
C GLU A 44 -6.47 20.97 -1.13
N GLU A 45 -5.14 20.76 -1.16
CA GLU A 45 -4.51 19.53 -0.67
C GLU A 45 -4.48 19.47 0.87
N ARG A 46 -5.57 19.91 1.53
CA ARG A 46 -5.92 19.28 2.80
C ARG A 46 -6.37 17.87 2.41
N PRO A 47 -5.80 16.78 2.97
CA PRO A 47 -6.42 15.49 2.81
C PRO A 47 -7.86 15.65 3.28
N ALA A 48 -8.81 15.49 2.38
CA ALA A 48 -10.20 15.40 2.77
C ALA A 48 -10.26 14.25 3.77
N LEU A 49 -10.58 14.55 5.03
CA LEU A 49 -11.06 13.57 6.00
C LEU A 49 -12.29 12.94 5.34
N SER A 50 -12.06 11.85 4.61
CA SER A 50 -13.13 11.15 3.93
C SER A 50 -13.98 10.50 5.02
N PRO A 51 -15.27 10.84 5.12
CA PRO A 51 -16.12 10.27 6.12
C PRO A 51 -16.29 8.78 5.82
N SER A 52 -15.94 7.94 6.79
CA SER A 52 -16.34 6.55 6.99
C SER A 52 -16.74 5.73 5.73
N GLY A 53 -15.84 4.85 5.30
CA GLY A 53 -16.21 3.62 4.58
C GLY A 53 -15.61 3.51 3.18
N GLY A 54 -14.55 2.71 3.04
CA GLY A 54 -14.11 2.24 1.72
C GLY A 54 -12.60 2.24 1.43
N GLY A 55 -11.74 2.22 2.45
CA GLY A 55 -10.32 1.92 2.27
C GLY A 55 -9.88 1.01 3.41
N ASP A 56 -9.52 -0.23 3.08
CA ASP A 56 -9.15 -1.30 4.04
C ASP A 56 -7.70 -1.11 4.58
N GLY A 57 -7.32 0.14 4.83
CA GLY A 57 -5.95 0.53 5.12
C GLY A 57 -5.84 1.33 6.39
N ILE A 58 -4.70 1.19 7.07
CA ILE A 58 -4.33 1.96 8.26
C ILE A 58 -4.10 3.42 7.86
N ALA A 59 -4.78 4.36 8.51
CA ALA A 59 -4.65 5.78 8.20
C ALA A 59 -3.44 6.42 8.90
N SER A 60 -2.53 7.03 8.13
CA SER A 60 -1.39 7.77 8.70
C SER A 60 -1.77 9.18 9.15
N PRO A 61 -1.14 9.74 10.20
CA PRO A 61 -0.05 9.16 11.00
C PRO A 61 -0.54 8.14 12.04
N LEU A 62 0.37 7.24 12.44
CA LEU A 62 0.21 6.42 13.63
C LEU A 62 0.81 7.13 14.83
N THR A 63 0.05 7.23 15.92
CA THR A 63 0.48 7.85 17.17
C THR A 63 0.40 6.83 18.29
N GLU A 64 1.46 6.73 19.08
CA GLU A 64 1.44 5.92 20.30
C GLU A 64 0.72 6.69 21.39
N THR A 65 -0.35 6.12 21.94
CA THR A 65 -1.21 6.80 22.93
C THR A 65 -0.75 6.59 24.35
N ASP A 66 -0.25 5.39 24.68
CA ASP A 66 0.22 5.04 26.01
C ASP A 66 1.43 4.11 25.97
N ILE A 67 2.57 4.61 26.44
CA ILE A 67 3.84 3.88 26.53
C ILE A 67 3.76 2.74 27.54
N ALA A 68 2.90 2.83 28.56
CA ALA A 68 2.75 1.78 29.57
C ALA A 68 2.14 0.49 29.01
N LEU A 69 1.51 0.55 27.84
CA LEU A 69 0.95 -0.63 27.15
C LEU A 69 2.00 -1.43 26.37
N ARG A 70 3.25 -0.94 26.29
CA ARG A 70 4.33 -1.71 25.66
C ARG A 70 4.60 -2.98 26.43
N GLN A 71 4.70 -4.08 25.69
CA GLN A 71 5.19 -5.34 26.23
C GLN A 71 6.57 -5.61 25.64
N PHE A 72 7.41 -6.27 26.42
CA PHE A 72 8.76 -6.60 26.02
C PHE A 72 8.96 -8.11 26.06
N HIS A 73 9.90 -8.58 25.24
CA HIS A 73 10.45 -9.94 25.35
C HIS A 73 11.36 -10.04 26.59
N ASP A 74 11.81 -11.25 26.89
CA ASP A 74 12.80 -11.46 27.93
C ASP A 74 14.11 -10.73 27.59
N THR A 75 14.91 -10.41 28.60
CA THR A 75 16.19 -9.73 28.40
C THR A 75 17.15 -10.64 27.65
N ALA A 76 17.60 -10.21 26.48
CA ALA A 76 18.61 -10.89 25.68
C ALA A 76 19.96 -10.17 25.80
N VAL A 77 21.04 -10.94 25.72
CA VAL A 77 22.42 -10.44 25.82
C VAL A 77 23.08 -10.57 24.45
N PHE A 78 23.37 -9.43 23.83
CA PHE A 78 24.04 -9.39 22.54
C PHE A 78 25.50 -9.00 22.72
N THR A 79 26.40 -9.87 22.28
CA THR A 79 27.83 -9.57 22.18
C THR A 79 28.15 -9.16 20.74
N SER A 80 28.93 -8.09 20.58
CA SER A 80 29.40 -7.65 19.27
C SER A 80 30.21 -8.76 18.58
N ALA A 81 30.24 -8.76 17.25
CA ALA A 81 30.92 -9.80 16.48
C ALA A 81 32.44 -9.88 16.77
N ASP A 82 33.04 -8.78 17.22
CA ASP A 82 34.44 -8.71 17.65
C ASP A 82 34.66 -9.03 19.13
N GLY A 83 33.59 -9.30 19.89
CA GLY A 83 33.64 -9.66 21.30
C GLY A 83 33.93 -8.52 22.28
N VAL A 84 34.04 -7.28 21.80
CA VAL A 84 34.48 -6.14 22.63
C VAL A 84 33.35 -5.58 23.48
N PHE A 85 32.12 -5.57 22.98
CA PHE A 85 30.96 -4.99 23.66
C PHE A 85 29.91 -6.06 23.91
N THR A 86 29.29 -5.98 25.07
CA THR A 86 28.10 -6.76 25.40
C THR A 86 27.02 -5.80 25.88
N ILE A 87 25.82 -5.94 25.31
CA ILE A 87 24.66 -5.12 25.66
C ILE A 87 23.51 -6.02 26.10
N GLU A 88 22.89 -5.64 27.20
CA GLU A 88 21.63 -6.24 27.66
C GLU A 88 20.48 -5.44 27.07
N VAL A 89 19.59 -6.12 26.34
CA VAL A 89 18.49 -5.47 25.62
C VAL A 89 17.19 -6.17 25.96
N GLN A 90 16.24 -5.40 26.45
CA GLN A 90 14.85 -5.81 26.57
C GLN A 90 14.11 -5.33 25.31
N ALA A 91 13.96 -6.21 24.33
CA ALA A 91 13.38 -5.89 23.03
C ALA A 91 11.86 -5.71 23.14
N ILE A 92 11.29 -4.79 22.35
CA ILE A 92 9.85 -4.58 22.32
C ILE A 92 9.19 -5.79 21.66
N LYS A 93 8.18 -6.34 22.32
CA LYS A 93 7.32 -7.41 21.84
C LYS A 93 6.04 -6.87 21.21
N ARG A 94 5.39 -5.93 21.89
CA ARG A 94 4.10 -5.38 21.45
C ARG A 94 4.02 -3.88 21.68
N ILE A 95 3.50 -3.15 20.70
CA ILE A 95 3.12 -1.73 20.81
C ILE A 95 1.68 -1.56 20.33
N VAL A 96 0.92 -0.72 21.03
CA VAL A 96 -0.43 -0.31 20.62
C VAL A 96 -0.38 1.13 20.13
N MET A 97 -0.91 1.36 18.93
CA MET A 97 -0.93 2.63 18.23
C MET A 97 -2.38 3.01 17.91
N GLU A 98 -2.63 4.31 17.75
CA GLU A 98 -3.87 4.84 17.20
C GLU A 98 -3.58 5.45 15.82
N ASP A 99 -4.43 5.15 14.85
CA ASP A 99 -4.36 5.69 13.50
C ASP A 99 -5.08 7.05 13.38
N ALA A 100 -4.97 7.72 12.24
CA ALA A 100 -5.59 9.04 12.05
C ALA A 100 -7.14 9.03 12.10
N ASN A 101 -7.76 7.86 12.05
CA ASN A 101 -9.20 7.64 12.19
C ASN A 101 -9.59 7.13 13.59
N SER A 102 -8.68 7.22 14.57
CA SER A 102 -8.87 6.69 15.92
C SER A 102 -9.09 5.18 16.00
N GLN A 103 -8.56 4.42 15.04
CA GLN A 103 -8.56 2.96 15.08
C GLN A 103 -7.31 2.45 15.77
N GLU A 104 -7.48 1.40 16.58
CA GLU A 104 -6.36 0.70 17.22
C GLU A 104 -5.58 -0.12 16.19
N VAL A 105 -4.25 0.02 16.23
CA VAL A 105 -3.31 -0.75 15.42
C VAL A 105 -2.27 -1.35 16.36
N VAL A 106 -2.11 -2.67 16.31
CA VAL A 106 -1.16 -3.39 17.17
C VAL A 106 0.02 -3.88 16.34
N PHE A 107 1.23 -3.58 16.80
CA PHE A 107 2.46 -4.17 16.26
C PHE A 107 2.93 -5.28 17.20
N GLU A 108 3.05 -6.49 16.64
CA GLU A 108 3.62 -7.67 17.31
C GLU A 108 4.97 -7.97 16.65
N TYR A 109 6.04 -7.90 17.42
CA TYR A 109 7.40 -8.13 16.96
C TYR A 109 7.86 -9.54 17.33
N ALA A 110 8.58 -10.18 16.40
CA ALA A 110 9.25 -11.44 16.67
C ALA A 110 10.31 -11.28 17.77
N ASP A 111 10.61 -12.38 18.45
CA ASP A 111 11.73 -12.44 19.38
C ASP A 111 13.05 -12.32 18.58
N PRO A 112 13.95 -11.38 18.91
CA PRO A 112 15.25 -11.26 18.24
C PRO A 112 16.24 -12.37 18.61
N ASP A 113 16.02 -13.10 19.70
CA ASP A 113 16.84 -14.26 20.09
C ASP A 113 15.93 -15.46 20.41
N PRO A 114 15.32 -16.10 19.38
CA PRO A 114 14.37 -17.19 19.58
C PRO A 114 15.03 -18.49 20.10
N GLY A 115 16.35 -18.48 20.38
CA GLY A 115 17.15 -19.68 20.56
C GLY A 115 17.38 -20.43 19.24
N ASP A 116 18.30 -21.40 19.26
CA ASP A 116 18.46 -22.30 18.12
C ASP A 116 17.16 -23.12 17.93
N PRO A 117 16.59 -23.20 16.72
CA PRO A 117 15.48 -24.12 16.46
C PRO A 117 15.98 -25.56 16.67
N GLU A 118 15.30 -26.31 17.54
CA GLU A 118 15.56 -27.75 17.76
C GLU A 118 15.48 -28.59 16.48
#